data_AF-A0A7K9Q755-F1
#
_entry.id   AF-A0A7K9Q755-F1
#
_cell.length_a   1.000
_cell.length_b   1.000
_cell.length_c   1.000
_cell.angle_alpha   90.00
_cell.angle_beta   90.00
_cell.angle_gamma   90.00
#
_symmetry.space_group_name_H-M   'P 1'
#
loop_
_entity.id
_entity.type
_entity.pdbx_description
1 polymer ?
#
loop_
_entity_poly.entity_id
_entity_poly.type
_entity_poly.pdbx_seq_one_letter_code
_entity_poly.pdbx_strand_id
1 'polypeptide(L)'
;AGAVEIRVPEEPVVALFGHDATLLCSFSPEANFSVAELSLIWQLTDTKRLVHGFSGGRDRLRDQGRGYANRTALFYDQLARGNVSLLLRRVRVADEGSFTCFVRVRDHGSAAVTLQVAGE
;
A
#
# COMPACT_ATOMS: atom_id res chain seq x y z
N ALA A 1 -6.75 -4.39 -23.36
CA ALA A 1 -5.84 -3.95 -22.29
C ALA A 1 -5.86 -5.05 -21.24
N GLY A 2 -4.70 -5.50 -20.78
CA GLY A 2 -4.63 -6.50 -19.72
C GLY A 2 -4.97 -5.87 -18.37
N ALA A 3 -5.18 -6.70 -17.35
CA ALA A 3 -5.25 -6.25 -15.96
C ALA A 3 -4.07 -6.86 -15.21
N VAL A 4 -3.42 -6.09 -14.35
CA VAL A 4 -2.42 -6.63 -13.42
C VAL A 4 -3.18 -7.34 -12.30
N GLU A 5 -2.89 -8.63 -12.11
CA GLU A 5 -3.42 -9.37 -10.97
C GLU A 5 -2.70 -8.94 -9.69
N ILE A 6 -3.47 -8.44 -8.72
CA ILE A 6 -2.97 -8.01 -7.40
C ILE A 6 -3.33 -9.06 -6.36
N ARG A 7 -2.34 -9.43 -5.55
CA ARG A 7 -2.46 -10.43 -4.49
C ARG A 7 -2.47 -9.72 -3.13
N VAL A 8 -3.54 -9.95 -2.39
CA VAL A 8 -3.77 -9.45 -1.02
C VAL A 8 -4.32 -10.60 -0.16
N PRO A 9 -4.18 -10.55 1.18
CA PRO A 9 -4.82 -11.52 2.08
C PRO A 9 -6.35 -11.45 2.00
N GLU A 10 -7.02 -12.59 2.14
CA GLU A 10 -8.48 -12.66 2.29
C GLU A 10 -8.91 -12.25 3.71
N GLU A 11 -8.11 -12.60 4.71
CA GLU A 11 -8.35 -12.24 6.11
C GLU A 11 -7.84 -10.82 6.44
N PRO A 12 -8.49 -10.12 7.39
CA PRO A 12 -8.00 -8.84 7.86
C PRO A 12 -6.61 -8.93 8.48
N VAL A 13 -5.79 -7.90 8.24
CA VAL A 13 -4.56 -7.68 9.00
C VAL A 13 -4.95 -7.19 10.39
N VAL A 14 -4.64 -7.96 11.42
CA VAL A 14 -4.84 -7.56 12.81
C VAL A 14 -3.57 -6.89 13.33
N ALA A 15 -3.68 -5.65 13.79
CA ALA A 15 -2.58 -4.87 14.33
C ALA A 15 -2.85 -4.45 15.77
N LEU A 16 -1.82 -4.48 16.61
CA LEU A 16 -1.92 -3.96 17.97
C LEU A 16 -1.82 -2.43 17.97
N PHE A 17 -2.61 -1.75 18.79
CA PHE A 17 -2.48 -0.31 19.00
C PHE A 17 -1.05 0.08 19.37
N GLY A 18 -0.57 1.18 18.79
CA GLY A 18 0.78 1.71 19.01
C GLY A 18 1.90 0.95 18.31
N HIS A 19 1.63 -0.22 17.73
CA HIS A 19 2.62 -1.05 17.01
C HIS A 19 2.59 -0.78 15.50
N ASP A 20 3.60 -1.29 14.80
CA ASP A 20 3.67 -1.20 13.35
C ASP A 20 2.91 -2.38 12.70
N ALA A 21 2.28 -2.13 11.56
CA ALA A 21 1.56 -3.13 10.78
C ALA A 21 2.00 -3.09 9.32
N THR A 22 1.94 -4.25 8.65
CA THR A 22 2.20 -4.33 7.21
C THR A 22 0.91 -4.67 6.48
N LEU A 23 0.45 -3.76 5.61
CA LEU A 23 -0.65 -4.01 4.70
C LEU A 23 -0.11 -4.68 3.44
N LEU A 24 -0.37 -5.98 3.32
CA LEU A 24 0.21 -6.82 2.27
C LEU A 24 -0.45 -6.54 0.92
N CYS A 25 0.36 -6.17 -0.08
CA CYS A 25 -0.07 -6.04 -1.47
C CYS A 25 1.11 -6.39 -2.38
N SER A 26 0.87 -7.27 -3.35
CA SER A 26 1.91 -7.70 -4.28
C SER A 26 1.36 -7.99 -5.67
N PHE A 27 2.24 -7.99 -6.66
CA PHE A 27 1.94 -8.41 -8.04
C PHE A 27 3.12 -9.21 -8.59
N SER A 28 2.91 -9.91 -9.70
CA SER A 28 3.98 -10.63 -10.40
C SER A 28 4.54 -9.73 -11.51
N PRO A 29 5.75 -9.16 -11.38
CA PRO A 29 6.35 -8.34 -12.43
C PRO A 29 6.82 -9.18 -13.61
N GLU A 30 6.83 -8.58 -14.81
CA GLU A 30 7.46 -9.16 -16.00
C GLU A 30 8.99 -9.17 -15.87
N ALA A 31 9.68 -10.03 -16.64
CA ALA A 31 11.13 -10.21 -16.55
C ALA A 31 11.97 -8.92 -16.74
N ASN A 32 11.48 -7.97 -17.53
CA ASN A 32 12.16 -6.70 -17.81
C ASN A 32 11.58 -5.51 -17.04
N PHE A 33 10.84 -5.77 -15.95
CA PHE A 33 10.24 -4.73 -15.13
C PHE A 33 11.30 -3.83 -14.46
N SER A 34 11.07 -2.52 -14.53
CA SER A 34 11.85 -1.51 -13.83
C SER A 34 10.97 -0.76 -12.83
N VAL A 35 11.50 -0.51 -11.63
CA VAL A 35 10.84 0.28 -10.58
C VAL A 35 10.54 1.72 -11.06
N ALA A 36 11.26 2.23 -12.06
CA ALA A 36 10.97 3.52 -12.66
C ALA A 36 9.60 3.57 -13.38
N GLU A 37 9.11 2.42 -13.87
CA GLU A 37 7.82 2.27 -14.54
C GLU A 37 6.66 2.10 -13.55
N LEU A 38 6.96 1.83 -12.28
CA LEU A 38 5.95 1.64 -11.24
C LEU A 38 5.30 2.96 -10.85
N SER A 39 3.96 2.96 -10.88
CA SER A 39 3.12 3.93 -10.20
C SER A 39 2.25 3.19 -9.19
N LEU A 40 2.41 3.51 -7.91
CA LEU A 40 1.68 2.92 -6.79
C LEU A 40 0.95 4.01 -6.02
N ILE A 41 -0.32 3.76 -5.72
CA ILE A 41 -1.11 4.58 -4.81
C ILE A 41 -1.73 3.66 -3.76
N TRP A 42 -1.48 3.98 -2.50
CA TRP A 42 -2.29 3.52 -1.38
C TRP A 42 -3.25 4.62 -0.98
N GLN A 43 -4.53 4.28 -0.87
CA GLN A 43 -5.57 5.19 -0.39
C GLN A 43 -6.56 4.48 0.51
N LEU A 44 -7.26 5.24 1.34
CA LEU A 44 -8.43 4.73 2.04
C LEU A 44 -9.53 4.35 1.03
N THR A 45 -10.12 3.18 1.20
CA THR A 45 -11.14 2.65 0.28
C THR A 45 -12.39 3.52 0.26
N ASP A 46 -12.81 4.05 1.42
CA ASP A 46 -14.05 4.79 1.63
C ASP A 46 -13.98 6.25 1.16
N THR A 47 -12.92 6.96 1.53
CA THR A 47 -12.75 8.40 1.36
C THR A 47 -11.82 8.74 0.21
N LYS A 48 -11.12 7.75 -0.35
CA LYS A 48 -10.08 7.91 -1.38
C LYS A 48 -8.94 8.83 -0.92
N ARG A 49 -8.78 9.03 0.40
CA ARG A 49 -7.70 9.84 0.95
C ARG A 49 -6.36 9.15 0.70
N LEU A 50 -5.42 9.88 0.11
CA LEU A 50 -4.06 9.38 -0.15
C LEU A 50 -3.35 9.00 1.15
N VAL A 51 -2.91 7.74 1.24
CA VAL A 51 -2.16 7.18 2.37
C VAL A 51 -0.67 7.13 2.04
N HIS A 52 -0.30 6.72 0.81
CA HIS A 52 1.08 6.75 0.32
C HIS A 52 1.07 6.75 -1.20
N GLY A 53 2.00 7.48 -1.83
CA GLY A 53 2.14 7.51 -3.28
C GLY A 53 3.59 7.30 -3.68
N PHE A 54 3.83 6.57 -4.76
CA PHE A 54 5.16 6.31 -5.29
C PHE A 54 5.12 6.30 -6.82
N SER A 55 6.00 7.07 -7.47
CA SER A 55 6.12 7.05 -8.92
C SER A 55 7.44 7.63 -9.41
N GLY A 56 7.97 7.07 -10.50
CA GLY A 56 9.26 7.48 -11.07
C GLY A 56 10.41 7.25 -10.09
N GLY A 57 10.38 6.10 -9.40
CA GLY A 57 11.43 5.68 -8.46
C GLY A 57 11.49 6.44 -7.14
N ARG A 58 10.45 7.20 -6.76
CA ARG A 58 10.43 7.99 -5.52
C ARG A 58 9.04 8.19 -4.95
N ASP A 59 8.99 8.45 -3.66
CA ASP A 59 7.76 8.78 -2.94
C ASP A 59 7.16 10.12 -3.41
N ARG A 60 5.83 10.19 -3.39
CA ARG A 60 4.99 11.33 -3.79
C ARG A 60 4.04 11.68 -2.65
N LEU A 61 4.60 12.21 -1.56
CA LEU A 61 3.86 12.41 -0.30
C LEU A 61 3.27 13.82 -0.12
N ARG A 62 3.38 14.70 -1.14
CA ARG A 62 2.92 16.10 -1.04
C ARG A 62 1.46 16.21 -0.58
N ASP A 63 0.59 15.36 -1.11
CA ASP A 63 -0.85 15.40 -0.85
C ASP A 63 -1.30 14.31 0.15
N GLN A 64 -0.35 13.68 0.84
CA GLN A 64 -0.62 12.62 1.81
C GLN A 64 -1.56 13.10 2.92
N GLY A 65 -2.46 12.21 3.38
CA GLY A 65 -3.26 12.42 4.58
C GLY A 65 -2.38 12.78 5.78
N ARG A 66 -2.72 13.86 6.49
CA ARG A 66 -1.96 14.32 7.67
C ARG A 66 -1.81 13.24 8.74
N GLY A 67 -2.81 12.34 8.86
CA GLY A 67 -2.76 11.20 9.78
C GLY A 67 -1.71 10.13 9.43
N TYR A 68 -1.19 10.13 8.20
CA TYR A 68 -0.24 9.14 7.67
C TYR A 68 1.18 9.71 7.48
N ALA A 69 1.35 11.03 7.61
CA ALA A 69 2.64 11.68 7.50
C ALA A 69 3.65 11.10 8.49
N ASN A 70 4.85 10.76 8.00
CA ASN A 70 5.93 10.11 8.77
C ASN A 70 5.55 8.76 9.42
N ARG A 71 4.44 8.15 8.98
CA ARG A 71 3.96 6.86 9.47
C ARG A 71 3.94 5.79 8.39
N THR A 72 4.14 6.13 7.12
CA THR A 72 4.13 5.13 6.05
C THR A 72 5.49 4.97 5.38
N ALA A 73 5.78 3.75 4.95
CA ALA A 73 6.96 3.43 4.13
C ALA A 73 6.67 2.21 3.25
N LEU A 74 7.42 2.08 2.16
CA LEU A 74 7.43 0.89 1.31
C LEU A 74 8.68 0.04 1.58
N PHE A 75 8.65 -1.21 1.13
CA PHE A 75 9.82 -2.10 1.12
C PHE A 75 10.62 -1.89 -0.17
N TYR A 76 11.39 -0.79 -0.23
CA TYR A 76 12.01 -0.30 -1.46
C TYR A 76 12.90 -1.33 -2.18
N ASP A 77 13.61 -2.16 -1.42
CA ASP A 77 14.47 -3.24 -1.91
C ASP A 77 13.68 -4.40 -2.54
N GLN A 78 12.37 -4.49 -2.25
CA GLN A 78 11.49 -5.55 -2.72
C GLN A 78 10.51 -5.08 -3.81
N LEU A 79 10.47 -3.78 -4.13
CA LEU A 79 9.63 -3.23 -5.21
C LEU A 79 9.90 -3.90 -6.56
N ALA A 80 11.18 -4.15 -6.88
CA ALA A 80 11.59 -4.83 -8.11
C ALA A 80 11.08 -6.28 -8.21
N ARG A 81 10.71 -6.89 -7.08
CA ARG A 81 10.16 -8.24 -6.98
C ARG A 81 8.62 -8.23 -6.88
N GLY A 82 8.00 -7.06 -7.02
CA GLY A 82 6.55 -6.90 -6.99
C GLY A 82 5.95 -6.74 -5.60
N ASN A 83 6.75 -6.65 -4.53
CA ASN A 83 6.23 -6.35 -3.20
C ASN A 83 5.99 -4.85 -3.07
N VAL A 84 4.72 -4.44 -3.05
CA VAL A 84 4.26 -3.06 -2.90
C VAL A 84 3.51 -2.85 -1.58
N SER A 85 3.77 -3.72 -0.61
CA SER A 85 3.15 -3.67 0.71
C SER A 85 3.52 -2.38 1.44
N LEU A 86 2.58 -1.91 2.26
CA LEU A 86 2.74 -0.67 3.02
C LEU A 86 3.05 -0.99 4.48
N LEU A 87 4.18 -0.48 4.97
CA LEU A 87 4.42 -0.40 6.40
C LEU A 87 3.66 0.82 6.95
N LEU A 88 2.75 0.61 7.89
CA LEU A 88 2.07 1.64 8.67
C LEU A 88 2.57 1.61 10.11
N ARG A 89 3.22 2.69 10.55
CA ARG A 89 3.86 2.80 11.86
C ARG A 89 2.92 3.34 12.92
N ARG A 90 3.06 2.81 14.14
CA ARG A 90 2.32 3.26 15.34
C ARG A 90 0.81 3.35 15.09
N VAL A 91 0.20 2.22 14.74
CA VAL A 91 -1.23 2.08 14.41
C VAL A 91 -2.10 2.70 15.50
N ARG A 92 -3.17 3.37 15.07
CA ARG A 92 -4.17 4.05 15.89
C ARG A 92 -5.53 3.43 15.61
N VAL A 93 -6.45 3.52 16.56
CA VAL A 93 -7.85 3.07 16.37
C VAL A 93 -8.49 3.71 15.13
N ALA A 94 -8.18 4.99 14.86
CA ALA A 94 -8.67 5.70 13.68
C ALA A 94 -8.08 5.22 12.34
N ASP A 95 -7.08 4.34 12.33
CA ASP A 95 -6.58 3.72 11.11
C ASP A 95 -7.36 2.44 10.75
N GLU A 96 -8.22 1.92 11.65
CA GLU A 96 -9.06 0.75 11.36
C GLU A 96 -9.93 1.01 10.12
N GLY A 97 -10.00 0.02 9.22
CA GLY A 97 -10.77 0.12 7.99
C GLY A 97 -10.07 -0.51 6.79
N SER A 98 -10.51 -0.12 5.60
CA SER A 98 -10.03 -0.71 4.35
C SER A 98 -9.14 0.25 3.58
N PHE A 99 -8.04 -0.30 3.06
CA PHE A 99 -7.03 0.40 2.27
C PHE A 99 -6.92 -0.28 0.91
N THR A 100 -7.01 0.50 -0.17
CA THR A 100 -6.82 -0.01 -1.52
C THR A 100 -5.42 0.33 -2.03
N CYS A 101 -4.70 -0.68 -2.51
CA CYS A 101 -3.49 -0.49 -3.30
C CYS A 101 -3.85 -0.49 -4.79
N PHE A 102 -3.45 0.56 -5.49
CA PHE A 102 -3.55 0.69 -6.94
C PHE A 102 -2.15 0.59 -7.53
N VAL A 103 -1.91 -0.42 -8.34
CA VAL A 103 -0.65 -0.65 -9.03
C VAL A 103 -0.86 -0.40 -10.50
N ARG A 104 0.01 0.44 -11.06
CA ARG A 104 0.11 0.63 -12.50
C ARG A 104 1.55 0.43 -12.93
N VAL A 105 1.72 -0.45 -13.90
CA VAL A 105 2.96 -0.64 -14.66
C VAL A 105 2.62 -0.38 -16.13
N ARG A 106 2.66 -1.39 -16.99
CA ARG A 106 2.07 -1.36 -18.34
C ARG A 106 0.54 -1.36 -18.29
N ASP A 107 -0.02 -2.34 -17.58
CA ASP A 107 -1.43 -2.43 -17.24
C ASP A 107 -1.69 -1.88 -15.82
N HIS A 108 -2.94 -1.92 -15.37
CA HIS A 108 -3.32 -1.55 -13.99
C HIS A 108 -4.03 -2.68 -13.26
N GLY A 109 -3.96 -2.64 -11.94
CA GLY A 109 -4.70 -3.53 -11.04
C GLY A 109 -4.87 -2.88 -9.68
N SER A 110 -5.86 -3.33 -8.93
CA SER A 110 -6.07 -2.87 -7.56
C SER A 110 -6.75 -3.92 -6.72
N ALA A 111 -6.42 -3.95 -5.43
CA ALA A 111 -7.10 -4.77 -4.45
C ALA A 111 -7.13 -4.05 -3.10
N ALA A 112 -8.10 -4.40 -2.27
CA ALA A 112 -8.27 -3.83 -0.94
C ALA A 112 -7.78 -4.79 0.13
N VAL A 113 -7.17 -4.27 1.18
CA VAL A 113 -6.84 -5.01 2.39
C VAL A 113 -7.46 -4.29 3.59
N THR A 114 -8.01 -5.08 4.50
CA THR A 114 -8.69 -4.60 5.71
C THR A 114 -7.71 -4.66 6.88
N LEU A 115 -7.65 -3.57 7.65
CA LEU A 115 -6.91 -3.46 8.91
C LEU A 115 -7.92 -3.47 10.06
N GLN A 116 -7.68 -4.32 11.05
CA GLN A 116 -8.38 -4.34 12.33
C GLN A 116 -7.39 -3.98 13.44
N VAL A 117 -7.84 -3.18 14.42
CA VAL A 117 -6.98 -2.72 15.51
C VAL A 117 -7.39 -3.41 16.80
N ALA A 118 -6.43 -4.03 17.47
CA ALA A 118 -6.62 -4.73 18.74
C ALA A 118 -5.87 -4.05 19.88
N GLY A 119 -6.48 -4.06 21.07
CA GLY A 119 -5.96 -3.45 22.29
C GLY A 119 -6.19 -1.94 22.34
N GLU A 120 -6.78 -1.46 23.44
CA GLU A 120 -6.85 -0.06 23.86
C GLU A 120 -6.33 0.07 25.30
#